data_AF-A0A066WYY5-F1
#
_entry.id   AF-A0A066WYY5-F1
#
_cell.length_a   1.000
_cell.length_b   1.000
_cell.length_c   1.000
_cell.angle_alpha   90.00
_cell.angle_beta   90.00
_cell.angle_gamma   90.00
#
_symmetry.space_group_name_H-M   'P 1'
#
loop_
_entity.id
_entity.type
_entity.pdbx_description
1 polymer ?
#
loop_
_entity_poly.entity_id
_entity_poly.type
_entity_poly.pdbx_seq_one_letter_code
_entity_poly.pdbx_strand_id
1 'polypeptide(L)'
;MKKTIIASLVLVLLNCVVTAQNKIEKWDMFEITLNGSSAGNPYVGTTLIARFSNGENVTEQEGFYNGNGNYIIRFMPDKEGTWNYVTTSNKSELNDKKGSFECIKPSSNNHGPVRVSNQFHFKYEDGTPYYPFGTTIYEWPFQDKKAQQQTVATLKTSPFNKARFLAVPPYKDRYIEGPLKLTIFPFEGDNKENWDFSKFNPKYFRKLDSCVVQLKNMGIEADIILFRPYDKGKWGFDTAGQEVNRRFARYMVARYAAFRNIWWSLANENSFMKSMNDEDWDDLFKLVQ
;
A
#
# COMPACT_ATOMS: atom_id res chain seq x y z
N MET A 1 32.37 -58.00 11.25
CA MET A 1 31.18 -57.16 11.52
C MET A 1 31.52 -55.69 11.22
N LYS A 2 31.15 -55.17 10.04
CA LYS A 2 31.18 -53.73 9.74
C LYS A 2 29.74 -53.30 9.47
N LYS A 3 29.19 -52.42 10.31
CA LYS A 3 27.86 -51.83 10.11
C LYS A 3 28.02 -50.54 9.33
N THR A 4 27.49 -50.51 8.11
CA THR A 4 27.36 -49.31 7.29
C THR A 4 26.13 -48.55 7.77
N ILE A 5 26.30 -47.31 8.24
CA ILE A 5 25.20 -46.41 8.57
C ILE A 5 24.87 -45.62 7.29
N ILE A 6 23.68 -45.85 6.74
CA ILE A 6 23.12 -45.04 5.65
C ILE A 6 22.35 -43.91 6.31
N ALA A 7 22.81 -42.67 6.13
CA ALA A 7 22.08 -41.48 6.52
C ALA A 7 21.06 -41.13 5.42
N SER A 8 19.77 -41.30 5.71
CA SER A 8 18.69 -40.86 4.83
C SER A 8 18.51 -39.35 4.93
N LEU A 9 18.76 -38.65 3.83
CA LEU A 9 18.49 -37.23 3.65
C LEU A 9 16.98 -37.04 3.47
N VAL A 10 16.30 -36.49 4.48
CA VAL A 10 14.89 -36.12 4.38
C VAL A 10 14.81 -34.75 3.69
N LEU A 11 14.40 -34.76 2.42
CA LEU A 11 14.12 -33.54 1.66
C LEU A 11 12.75 -32.99 2.12
N VAL A 12 12.75 -31.95 2.94
CA VAL A 12 11.52 -31.23 3.28
C VAL A 12 11.14 -30.38 2.08
N LEU A 13 10.21 -30.86 1.26
CA LEU A 13 9.53 -30.07 0.24
C LEU A 13 8.70 -29.00 0.96
N LEU A 14 9.23 -27.78 1.03
CA LEU A 14 8.45 -26.59 1.38
C LEU A 14 7.40 -26.37 0.28
N ASN A 15 6.20 -26.92 0.49
CA ASN A 15 5.03 -26.55 -0.29
C ASN A 15 4.83 -25.04 -0.16
N CYS A 16 5.13 -24.29 -1.23
CA CYS A 16 4.75 -22.89 -1.34
C CYS A 16 3.21 -22.83 -1.39
N VAL A 17 2.58 -22.66 -0.24
CA VAL A 17 1.15 -22.40 -0.17
C VAL A 17 0.93 -20.99 -0.72
N VAL A 18 0.26 -20.91 -1.87
CA VAL A 18 -0.32 -19.68 -2.40
C VAL A 18 -1.70 -19.56 -1.78
N THR A 19 -1.97 -18.46 -1.09
CA THR A 19 -3.34 -18.15 -0.61
C THR A 19 -3.87 -16.96 -1.40
N ALA A 20 -5.10 -17.10 -1.89
CA ALA A 20 -5.80 -16.09 -2.65
C ALA A 20 -7.32 -16.27 -2.53
N GLN A 21 -8.10 -15.20 -2.73
CA GLN A 21 -9.56 -15.27 -2.70
C GLN A 21 -10.11 -15.87 -4.00
N ASN A 22 -10.92 -16.93 -3.94
CA ASN A 22 -11.44 -17.53 -5.18
C ASN A 22 -12.56 -16.70 -5.86
N LYS A 23 -13.12 -15.72 -5.15
CA LYS A 23 -14.23 -14.87 -5.63
C LYS A 23 -14.19 -13.50 -4.96
N ILE A 24 -14.29 -12.43 -5.74
CA ILE A 24 -14.35 -11.05 -5.25
C ILE A 24 -15.29 -10.19 -6.11
N GLU A 25 -15.74 -9.07 -5.59
CA GLU A 25 -16.49 -8.09 -6.37
C GLU A 25 -15.59 -7.30 -7.32
N LYS A 26 -16.15 -6.89 -8.46
CA LYS A 26 -15.61 -5.82 -9.28
C LYS A 26 -15.31 -4.61 -8.38
N TRP A 27 -14.14 -4.01 -8.57
CA TRP A 27 -13.62 -2.90 -7.77
C TRP A 27 -13.32 -3.19 -6.29
N ASP A 28 -13.31 -4.47 -5.88
CA ASP A 28 -12.69 -4.86 -4.62
C ASP A 28 -11.29 -5.44 -4.84
N MET A 29 -10.55 -5.67 -3.76
CA MET A 29 -9.15 -6.06 -3.84
C MET A 29 -8.99 -7.59 -3.83
N PHE A 30 -8.42 -8.13 -4.91
CA PHE A 30 -7.84 -9.47 -4.94
C PHE A 30 -6.40 -9.40 -4.44
N GLU A 31 -5.99 -10.34 -3.58
CA GLU A 31 -4.66 -10.37 -2.98
C GLU A 31 -4.04 -11.76 -3.14
N ILE A 32 -2.84 -11.80 -3.71
CA ILE A 32 -2.01 -13.00 -3.76
C ILE A 32 -0.98 -12.88 -2.65
N THR A 33 -0.90 -13.88 -1.78
CA THR A 33 0.24 -14.02 -0.84
C THR A 33 1.13 -15.19 -1.27
N LEU A 34 2.40 -14.90 -1.49
CA LEU A 34 3.45 -15.86 -1.84
C LEU A 34 4.48 -15.93 -0.73
N ASN A 35 4.94 -17.15 -0.45
CA ASN A 35 6.07 -17.39 0.45
C ASN A 35 7.36 -17.40 -0.36
N GLY A 36 8.36 -16.64 0.09
CA GLY A 36 9.68 -16.59 -0.51
C GLY A 36 10.78 -16.30 0.51
N SER A 37 12.02 -16.18 0.04
CA SER A 37 13.16 -15.93 0.91
C SER A 37 13.11 -14.57 1.61
N SER A 38 13.49 -14.53 2.89
CA SER A 38 13.74 -13.29 3.63
C SER A 38 15.23 -12.92 3.68
N ALA A 39 16.10 -13.68 2.99
CA ALA A 39 17.55 -13.47 3.04
C ALA A 39 17.98 -12.20 2.28
N GLY A 40 19.01 -11.53 2.79
CA GLY A 40 19.51 -10.27 2.22
C GLY A 40 18.55 -9.10 2.47
N ASN A 41 18.29 -8.29 1.43
CA ASN A 41 17.29 -7.23 1.47
C ASN A 41 16.21 -7.48 0.39
N PRO A 42 15.06 -8.09 0.75
CA PRO A 42 13.95 -8.31 -0.18
C PRO A 42 13.32 -7.05 -0.78
N TYR A 43 13.49 -5.88 -0.15
CA TYR A 43 12.90 -4.62 -0.62
C TYR A 43 13.69 -3.96 -1.76
N VAL A 44 14.93 -4.40 -1.99
CA VAL A 44 15.79 -3.86 -3.04
C VAL A 44 16.25 -4.99 -3.96
N GLY A 45 16.05 -4.80 -5.27
CA GLY A 45 16.52 -5.74 -6.29
C GLY A 45 15.69 -7.01 -6.48
N THR A 46 14.64 -7.24 -5.67
CA THR A 46 13.64 -8.28 -5.98
C THR A 46 12.60 -7.69 -6.93
N THR A 47 12.38 -8.33 -8.08
CA THR A 47 11.28 -8.01 -9.00
C THR A 47 10.15 -9.01 -8.79
N LEU A 48 8.92 -8.54 -8.69
CA LEU A 48 7.74 -9.39 -8.63
C LEU A 48 6.60 -8.67 -9.34
N ILE A 49 6.08 -9.27 -10.38
CA ILE A 49 4.95 -8.76 -11.17
C ILE A 49 3.95 -9.91 -11.33
N ALA A 50 2.65 -9.64 -11.26
CA ALA A 50 1.65 -10.55 -11.79
C ALA A 50 0.97 -9.94 -13.00
N ARG A 51 0.90 -10.72 -14.07
CA ARG A 51 0.06 -10.43 -15.23
C ARG A 51 -1.32 -11.05 -14.99
N PHE A 52 -2.34 -10.22 -14.91
CA PHE A 52 -3.75 -10.61 -14.79
C PHE A 52 -4.43 -10.56 -16.15
N SER A 53 -5.29 -11.54 -16.47
CA SER A 53 -6.04 -11.58 -17.72
C SER A 53 -7.51 -12.01 -17.57
N ASN A 54 -8.39 -11.33 -18.31
CA ASN A 54 -9.80 -11.67 -18.51
C ASN A 54 -10.13 -11.54 -20.00
N GLY A 55 -10.10 -12.67 -20.71
CA GLY A 55 -10.12 -12.71 -22.17
C GLY A 55 -8.93 -11.96 -22.76
N GLU A 56 -9.20 -10.97 -23.61
CA GLU A 56 -8.19 -10.09 -24.22
C GLU A 56 -7.69 -8.99 -23.28
N ASN A 57 -8.36 -8.74 -22.16
CA ASN A 57 -7.96 -7.70 -21.19
C ASN A 57 -6.77 -8.24 -20.40
N VAL A 58 -5.67 -7.47 -20.39
CA VAL A 58 -4.44 -7.83 -19.69
C VAL A 58 -3.93 -6.61 -18.93
N THR A 59 -3.56 -6.81 -17.68
CA THR A 59 -2.94 -5.77 -16.85
C THR A 59 -1.84 -6.39 -15.99
N GLU A 60 -0.84 -5.59 -15.64
CA GLU A 60 0.27 -6.02 -14.80
C GLU A 60 0.26 -5.23 -13.50
N GLN A 61 0.51 -5.91 -12.40
CA GLN A 61 0.59 -5.30 -11.07
C GLN A 61 1.89 -5.72 -10.40
N GLU A 62 2.55 -4.75 -9.78
CA GLU A 62 3.76 -4.99 -9.02
C GLU A 62 3.44 -5.58 -7.65
N GLY A 63 4.27 -6.53 -7.23
CA GLY A 63 4.27 -7.06 -5.88
C GLY A 63 5.20 -6.30 -4.96
N PHE A 64 5.01 -6.49 -3.66
CA PHE A 64 5.85 -5.90 -2.62
C PHE A 64 6.14 -6.92 -1.51
N TYR A 65 7.29 -6.76 -0.84
CA TYR A 65 7.62 -7.55 0.33
C TYR A 65 6.90 -7.01 1.57
N ASN A 66 6.32 -7.91 2.38
CA ASN A 66 5.52 -7.61 3.57
C ASN A 66 6.12 -8.19 4.86
N GLY A 67 7.39 -8.57 4.83
CA GLY A 67 8.12 -9.13 5.97
C GLY A 67 7.94 -10.64 6.15
N ASN A 68 8.84 -11.25 6.91
CA ASN A 68 8.80 -12.67 7.28
C ASN A 68 8.64 -13.62 6.08
N GLY A 69 9.30 -13.34 4.94
CA GLY A 69 9.19 -14.16 3.73
C GLY A 69 7.87 -13.99 2.95
N ASN A 70 7.00 -13.04 3.34
CA ASN A 70 5.72 -12.82 2.65
C ASN A 70 5.88 -11.78 1.54
N TYR A 71 5.49 -12.15 0.34
CA TYR A 71 5.39 -11.27 -0.83
C TYR A 71 3.92 -11.17 -1.24
N ILE A 72 3.45 -9.95 -1.47
CA ILE A 72 2.05 -9.67 -1.75
C ILE A 72 1.92 -9.01 -3.11
N ILE A 73 0.91 -9.40 -3.88
CA ILE A 73 0.47 -8.70 -5.08
C ILE A 73 -1.01 -8.38 -4.90
N ARG A 74 -1.39 -7.13 -5.13
CA ARG A 74 -2.79 -6.67 -5.01
C ARG A 74 -3.29 -6.25 -6.39
N PHE A 75 -4.53 -6.59 -6.69
CA PHE A 75 -5.19 -6.25 -7.95
C PHE A 75 -6.65 -5.90 -7.70
N MET A 76 -7.16 -4.91 -8.43
CA MET A 76 -8.56 -4.53 -8.40
C MET A 76 -9.18 -4.78 -9.79
N PRO A 77 -9.98 -5.84 -9.99
CA PRO A 77 -10.58 -6.11 -11.28
C PRO A 77 -11.65 -5.07 -11.61
N ASP A 78 -11.70 -4.68 -12.87
CA ASP A 78 -12.63 -3.71 -13.43
C ASP A 78 -13.70 -4.36 -14.32
N LYS A 79 -13.62 -5.68 -14.52
CA LYS A 79 -14.51 -6.45 -15.37
C LYS A 79 -14.93 -7.76 -14.71
N GLU A 80 -16.21 -8.08 -14.84
CA GLU A 80 -16.81 -9.32 -14.33
C GLU A 80 -16.34 -10.55 -15.14
N GLY A 81 -16.41 -11.73 -14.52
CA GLY A 81 -16.00 -13.01 -15.08
C GLY A 81 -14.68 -13.53 -14.52
N THR A 82 -14.18 -14.61 -15.10
CA THR A 82 -12.98 -15.29 -14.63
C THR A 82 -11.71 -14.54 -15.01
N TRP A 83 -10.89 -14.23 -14.02
CA TRP A 83 -9.55 -13.70 -14.18
C TRP A 83 -8.51 -14.79 -13.92
N ASN A 84 -7.45 -14.81 -14.72
CA ASN A 84 -6.27 -15.66 -14.49
C ASN A 84 -5.08 -14.78 -14.17
N TYR A 85 -4.09 -15.32 -13.46
CA TYR A 85 -2.82 -14.63 -13.27
C TYR A 85 -1.62 -15.56 -13.45
N VAL A 86 -0.50 -14.97 -13.86
CA VAL A 86 0.82 -15.59 -13.87
C VAL A 86 1.84 -14.61 -13.29
N THR A 87 2.69 -15.05 -12.38
CA THR A 87 3.74 -14.22 -11.78
C THR A 87 5.07 -14.32 -12.53
N THR A 88 5.80 -13.21 -12.59
CA THR A 88 7.17 -13.11 -13.09
C THR A 88 8.06 -12.52 -12.01
N SER A 89 9.19 -13.17 -11.72
CA SER A 89 10.15 -12.71 -10.70
C SER A 89 11.56 -13.17 -11.01
N ASN A 90 12.56 -12.38 -10.57
CA ASN A 90 13.96 -12.82 -10.54
C ASN A 90 14.27 -13.81 -9.40
N LYS A 91 13.28 -14.19 -8.59
CA LYS A 91 13.34 -15.24 -7.57
C LYS A 91 12.52 -16.44 -8.03
N SER A 92 13.15 -17.61 -8.16
CA SER A 92 12.50 -18.81 -8.71
C SER A 92 11.31 -19.27 -7.85
N GLU A 93 11.36 -19.05 -6.54
CA GLU A 93 10.28 -19.38 -5.63
C GLU A 93 9.04 -18.48 -5.79
N LEU A 94 9.17 -17.31 -6.43
CA LEU A 94 8.08 -16.37 -6.71
C LEU A 94 7.65 -16.35 -8.19
N ASN A 95 8.44 -16.96 -9.08
CA ASN A 95 8.21 -16.98 -10.52
C ASN A 95 7.23 -18.09 -10.95
N ASP A 96 6.54 -17.87 -12.07
CA ASP A 96 5.60 -18.80 -12.72
C ASP A 96 4.50 -19.34 -11.79
N LYS A 97 4.06 -18.55 -10.80
CA LYS A 97 2.90 -18.89 -9.98
C LYS A 97 1.63 -18.53 -10.71
N LYS A 98 0.69 -19.47 -10.76
CA LYS A 98 -0.55 -19.36 -11.53
C LYS A 98 -1.75 -19.55 -10.63
N GLY A 99 -2.86 -18.93 -11.02
CA GLY A 99 -4.15 -19.14 -10.39
C GLY A 99 -5.23 -18.38 -11.12
N SER A 100 -6.43 -18.44 -10.58
CA SER A 100 -7.59 -17.75 -11.10
C SER A 100 -8.55 -17.37 -9.98
N PHE A 101 -9.41 -16.40 -10.27
CA PHE A 101 -10.49 -16.00 -9.39
C PHE A 101 -11.69 -15.51 -10.21
N GLU A 102 -12.87 -15.56 -9.59
CA GLU A 102 -14.12 -15.05 -10.18
C GLU A 102 -14.34 -13.59 -9.75
N CYS A 103 -14.40 -12.67 -10.71
CA CYS A 103 -14.87 -11.30 -10.47
C CYS A 103 -16.38 -11.23 -10.68
N ILE A 104 -17.12 -10.88 -9.64
CA ILE A 104 -18.59 -10.79 -9.70
C ILE A 104 -19.09 -9.35 -9.67
N LYS A 105 -20.37 -9.21 -10.02
CA LYS A 105 -21.11 -7.96 -9.90
C LYS A 105 -20.89 -7.32 -8.50
N PRO A 106 -20.63 -6.02 -8.43
CA PRO A 106 -20.46 -5.33 -7.17
C PRO A 106 -21.78 -5.24 -6.40
N SER A 107 -21.67 -5.18 -5.08
CA SER A 107 -22.76 -4.86 -4.16
C SER A 107 -23.28 -3.43 -4.40
N SER A 108 -24.49 -3.13 -3.94
CA SER A 108 -25.14 -1.84 -4.21
C SER A 108 -24.46 -0.63 -3.57
N ASN A 109 -23.56 -0.85 -2.60
CA ASN A 109 -22.73 0.15 -1.94
C ASN A 109 -21.28 0.17 -2.45
N ASN A 110 -20.96 -0.62 -3.47
CA ASN A 110 -19.67 -0.63 -4.13
C ASN A 110 -19.78 0.03 -5.51
N HIS A 111 -19.53 1.34 -5.54
CA HIS A 111 -19.63 2.16 -6.75
C HIS A 111 -18.34 2.17 -7.60
N GLY A 112 -17.26 1.53 -7.10
CA GLY A 112 -15.93 1.58 -7.71
C GLY A 112 -15.12 2.81 -7.31
N PRO A 113 -13.96 3.04 -7.95
CA PRO A 113 -13.15 4.24 -7.69
C PRO A 113 -13.80 5.51 -8.25
N VAL A 114 -13.48 6.66 -7.66
CA VAL A 114 -13.87 7.97 -8.19
C VAL A 114 -13.01 8.34 -9.40
N ARG A 115 -13.64 8.83 -10.47
CA ARG A 115 -13.00 9.30 -11.71
C ARG A 115 -13.43 10.73 -12.04
N VAL A 116 -12.57 11.44 -12.77
CA VAL A 116 -12.94 12.71 -13.41
C VAL A 116 -14.04 12.45 -14.44
N SER A 117 -15.04 13.32 -14.47
CA SER A 117 -16.18 13.28 -15.38
C SER A 117 -16.41 14.65 -15.97
N ASN A 118 -16.62 14.71 -17.30
CA ASN A 118 -16.96 15.96 -18.01
C ASN A 118 -16.03 17.13 -17.65
N GLN A 119 -14.71 16.87 -17.59
CA GLN A 119 -13.63 17.82 -17.31
C GLN A 119 -13.56 18.40 -15.87
N PHE A 120 -14.70 18.70 -15.24
CA PHE A 120 -14.74 19.45 -13.97
C PHE A 120 -15.53 18.76 -12.84
N HIS A 121 -16.11 17.59 -13.10
CA HIS A 121 -16.91 16.86 -12.12
C HIS A 121 -16.25 15.53 -11.78
N PHE A 122 -16.84 14.84 -10.80
CA PHE A 122 -16.43 13.50 -10.43
C PHE A 122 -17.64 12.57 -10.42
N LYS A 123 -17.39 11.32 -10.75
CA LYS A 123 -18.35 10.22 -10.59
C LYS A 123 -17.60 8.98 -10.15
N TYR A 124 -18.29 8.09 -9.46
CA TYR A 124 -17.82 6.74 -9.29
C TYR A 124 -17.84 5.98 -10.63
N GLU A 125 -17.09 4.88 -10.72
CA GLU A 125 -16.97 4.07 -11.93
C GLU A 125 -18.32 3.51 -12.42
N ASP A 126 -19.29 3.29 -11.52
CA ASP A 126 -20.66 2.89 -11.87
C ASP A 126 -21.55 4.02 -12.45
N GLY A 127 -21.05 5.25 -12.47
CA GLY A 127 -21.76 6.44 -12.95
C GLY A 127 -22.38 7.31 -11.86
N THR A 128 -22.39 6.88 -10.61
CA THR A 128 -22.94 7.64 -9.47
C THR A 128 -22.18 8.96 -9.29
N PRO A 129 -22.86 10.14 -9.29
CA PRO A 129 -22.20 11.42 -9.07
C PRO A 129 -21.45 11.47 -7.73
N TYR A 130 -20.27 12.08 -7.73
CA TYR A 130 -19.47 12.28 -6.53
C TYR A 130 -19.13 13.76 -6.36
N TYR A 131 -19.46 14.31 -5.19
CA TYR A 131 -19.13 15.69 -4.80
C TYR A 131 -18.20 15.62 -3.57
N PRO A 132 -16.93 16.05 -3.68
CA PRO A 132 -15.99 15.94 -2.57
C PRO A 132 -16.31 16.93 -1.46
N PHE A 133 -16.86 16.44 -0.35
CA PHE A 133 -16.99 17.15 0.92
C PHE A 133 -15.91 16.64 1.87
N GLY A 134 -14.74 17.27 1.78
CA GLY A 134 -13.53 16.83 2.46
C GLY A 134 -13.38 17.34 3.89
N THR A 135 -12.64 16.57 4.71
CA THR A 135 -12.09 17.01 5.99
C THR A 135 -10.61 16.66 6.12
N THR A 136 -10.01 17.04 7.25
CA THR A 136 -8.57 16.92 7.51
C THR A 136 -8.32 16.18 8.81
N ILE A 137 -7.56 15.09 8.72
CA ILE A 137 -7.19 14.23 9.85
C ILE A 137 -5.70 13.85 9.76
N TYR A 138 -4.83 14.81 9.45
CA TYR A 138 -3.41 14.61 9.09
C TYR A 138 -2.68 13.49 9.85
N GLU A 139 -2.82 13.47 11.16
CA GLU A 139 -2.01 12.63 12.05
C GLU A 139 -2.77 11.42 12.62
N TRP A 140 -3.98 11.14 12.13
CA TRP A 140 -4.82 10.06 12.67
C TRP A 140 -4.19 8.67 12.65
N PRO A 141 -3.34 8.27 11.66
CA PRO A 141 -2.73 6.94 11.67
C PRO A 141 -1.70 6.78 12.80
N PHE A 142 -1.23 7.89 13.38
CA PHE A 142 -0.19 7.96 14.41
C PHE A 142 -0.73 8.16 15.81
N GLN A 143 -2.04 8.40 15.94
CA GLN A 143 -2.67 8.52 17.26
C GLN A 143 -2.80 7.15 17.94
N ASP A 144 -3.02 7.16 19.25
CA ASP A 144 -3.39 5.95 19.98
C ASP A 144 -4.75 5.39 19.52
N LYS A 145 -5.05 4.15 19.93
CA LYS A 145 -6.30 3.48 19.54
C LYS A 145 -7.56 4.22 19.98
N LYS A 146 -7.53 4.89 21.14
CA LYS A 146 -8.69 5.60 21.68
C LYS A 146 -9.02 6.81 20.81
N ALA A 147 -8.02 7.59 20.43
CA ALA A 147 -8.17 8.72 19.53
C ALA A 147 -8.55 8.29 18.10
N GLN A 148 -8.03 7.16 17.60
CA GLN A 148 -8.46 6.58 16.32
C GLN A 148 -9.94 6.16 16.34
N GLN A 149 -10.38 5.49 17.41
CA GLN A 149 -11.79 5.11 17.58
C GLN A 149 -12.70 6.33 17.66
N GLN A 150 -12.28 7.39 18.37
CA GLN A 150 -13.01 8.65 18.41
C GLN A 150 -13.09 9.30 17.02
N THR A 151 -11.99 9.31 16.26
CA THR A 151 -11.98 9.81 14.87
C THR A 151 -12.99 9.06 14.01
N VAL A 152 -13.01 7.72 14.07
CA VAL A 152 -13.97 6.88 13.34
C VAL A 152 -15.41 7.17 13.77
N ALA A 153 -15.67 7.27 15.07
CA ALA A 153 -17.00 7.58 15.59
C ALA A 153 -17.50 8.95 15.09
N THR A 154 -16.65 9.96 15.11
CA THR A 154 -16.96 11.30 14.59
C THR A 154 -17.21 11.27 13.08
N LEU A 155 -16.38 10.58 12.30
CA LEU A 155 -16.53 10.51 10.84
C LEU A 155 -17.83 9.83 10.41
N LYS A 156 -18.26 8.77 11.11
CA LYS A 156 -19.53 8.07 10.82
C LYS A 156 -20.77 8.96 10.91
N THR A 157 -20.74 10.00 11.73
CA THR A 157 -21.86 10.94 11.91
C THR A 157 -21.61 12.28 11.23
N SER A 158 -20.47 12.44 10.55
CA SER A 158 -20.10 13.67 9.84
C SER A 158 -20.54 13.59 8.38
N PRO A 159 -20.73 14.74 7.70
CA PRO A 159 -21.10 14.76 6.28
C PRO A 159 -19.92 14.50 5.33
N PHE A 160 -18.72 14.21 5.84
CA PHE A 160 -17.51 14.14 5.04
C PHE A 160 -17.40 12.80 4.31
N ASN A 161 -17.13 12.86 3.01
CA ASN A 161 -16.89 11.71 2.15
C ASN A 161 -15.46 11.64 1.59
N LYS A 162 -14.58 12.58 1.98
CA LYS A 162 -13.14 12.52 1.75
C LYS A 162 -12.38 12.95 2.99
N ALA A 163 -11.28 12.28 3.30
CA ALA A 163 -10.44 12.67 4.42
C ALA A 163 -8.97 12.64 4.01
N ARG A 164 -8.27 13.76 4.23
CA ARG A 164 -6.85 13.86 3.93
C ARG A 164 -5.97 13.54 5.14
N PHE A 165 -4.95 12.71 4.94
CA PHE A 165 -4.02 12.30 6.00
C PHE A 165 -2.62 11.96 5.50
N LEU A 166 -1.64 12.01 6.41
CA LEU A 166 -0.24 11.78 6.09
C LEU A 166 0.08 10.28 6.06
N ALA A 167 0.84 9.85 5.05
CA ALA A 167 1.40 8.51 5.00
C ALA A 167 2.56 8.30 5.99
N VAL A 168 3.23 9.38 6.40
CA VAL A 168 4.42 9.37 7.27
C VAL A 168 4.28 10.44 8.37
N PRO A 169 4.64 10.17 9.65
CA PRO A 169 4.40 11.10 10.75
C PRO A 169 5.13 12.43 10.60
N PRO A 170 4.57 13.54 11.09
CA PRO A 170 5.32 14.77 11.25
C PRO A 170 6.27 14.66 12.45
N TYR A 171 7.19 15.60 12.58
CA TYR A 171 8.00 15.78 13.78
C TYR A 171 7.32 16.75 14.76
N LYS A 172 7.03 16.26 15.98
CA LYS A 172 6.46 17.02 17.09
C LYS A 172 6.96 16.45 18.41
N ASP A 173 7.17 17.28 19.42
CA ASP A 173 7.71 16.86 20.73
C ASP A 173 6.91 15.72 21.38
N ARG A 174 5.58 15.77 21.26
CA ARG A 174 4.67 14.70 21.74
C ARG A 174 4.89 13.32 21.12
N TYR A 175 5.60 13.23 19.99
CA TYR A 175 5.97 11.98 19.34
C TYR A 175 7.35 11.46 19.73
N ILE A 176 8.13 12.26 20.45
CA ILE A 176 9.47 11.91 20.93
C ILE A 176 9.39 11.27 22.32
N GLU A 177 8.50 11.80 23.16
CA GLU A 177 8.34 11.38 24.55
C GLU A 177 6.88 11.46 25.01
N GLY A 178 6.61 10.88 26.18
CA GLY A 178 5.27 10.83 26.76
C GLY A 178 4.36 9.77 26.14
N PRO A 179 3.05 9.83 26.43
CA PRO A 179 2.10 8.76 26.11
C PRO A 179 1.82 8.60 24.61
N LEU A 180 2.12 9.62 23.79
CA LEU A 180 1.95 9.59 22.34
C LEU A 180 3.25 9.28 21.58
N LYS A 181 4.35 8.95 22.29
CA LYS A 181 5.63 8.61 21.67
C LYS A 181 5.47 7.56 20.57
N LEU A 182 5.99 7.86 19.39
CA LEU A 182 6.00 6.92 18.28
C LEU A 182 7.12 5.90 18.48
N THR A 183 6.77 4.63 18.25
CA THR A 183 7.68 3.48 18.37
C THR A 183 7.73 2.64 17.09
N ILE A 184 7.00 3.07 16.06
CA ILE A 184 6.87 2.37 14.80
C ILE A 184 6.90 3.42 13.69
N PHE A 185 7.85 3.27 12.78
CA PHE A 185 8.15 4.18 11.68
C PHE A 185 8.14 3.42 10.35
N PRO A 186 8.05 4.09 9.18
CA PRO A 186 7.97 3.42 7.89
C PRO A 186 9.23 2.63 7.50
N PHE A 187 10.39 2.97 8.04
CA PHE A 187 11.67 2.30 7.76
C PHE A 187 12.19 1.57 9.01
N GLU A 188 13.10 0.61 8.83
CA GLU A 188 13.89 0.07 9.94
C GLU A 188 14.81 1.15 10.50
N GLY A 189 14.95 1.20 11.84
CA GLY A 189 15.58 2.30 12.57
C GLY A 189 14.61 2.90 13.59
N ASP A 190 15.10 3.88 14.34
CA ASP A 190 14.30 4.60 15.34
C ASP A 190 14.63 6.10 15.45
N ASN A 191 15.64 6.59 14.72
CA ASN A 191 16.03 7.99 14.66
C ASN A 191 16.70 8.34 13.32
N LYS A 192 16.93 9.64 13.10
CA LYS A 192 17.47 10.19 11.86
C LYS A 192 18.83 9.57 11.48
N GLU A 193 19.64 9.28 12.48
CA GLU A 193 21.02 8.81 12.30
C GLU A 193 21.08 7.33 11.88
N ASN A 194 20.00 6.55 12.06
CA ASN A 194 20.03 5.10 11.86
C ASN A 194 18.94 4.53 10.95
N TRP A 195 18.17 5.35 10.23
CA TRP A 195 17.21 4.84 9.25
C TRP A 195 17.90 3.99 8.18
N ASP A 196 17.49 2.74 8.06
CA ASP A 196 17.77 1.93 6.87
C ASP A 196 16.68 2.22 5.83
N PHE A 197 16.89 3.25 5.02
CA PHE A 197 15.98 3.64 3.93
C PHE A 197 15.84 2.57 2.83
N SER A 198 16.62 1.51 2.89
CA SER A 198 16.49 0.36 1.99
C SER A 198 15.51 -0.69 2.53
N LYS A 199 15.02 -0.57 3.77
CA LYS A 199 14.11 -1.54 4.40
C LYS A 199 12.88 -0.89 5.01
N PHE A 200 11.72 -1.31 4.55
CA PHE A 200 10.45 -0.90 5.12
C PHE A 200 10.11 -1.68 6.39
N ASN A 201 9.27 -1.10 7.24
CA ASN A 201 8.70 -1.76 8.41
C ASN A 201 7.24 -2.20 8.15
N PRO A 202 6.98 -3.50 7.88
CA PRO A 202 5.63 -3.95 7.53
C PRO A 202 4.60 -3.74 8.63
N LYS A 203 5.02 -3.66 9.90
CA LYS A 203 4.11 -3.38 11.03
C LYS A 203 3.56 -1.96 10.94
N TYR A 204 4.34 -1.00 10.44
CA TYR A 204 3.89 0.36 10.17
C TYR A 204 2.80 0.36 9.10
N PHE A 205 3.08 -0.23 7.95
CA PHE A 205 2.16 -0.20 6.81
C PHE A 205 0.89 -1.02 7.06
N ARG A 206 0.93 -2.10 7.85
CA ARG A 206 -0.30 -2.79 8.29
C ARG A 206 -1.23 -1.92 9.13
N LYS A 207 -0.69 -0.98 9.94
CA LYS A 207 -1.53 0.00 10.65
C LYS A 207 -2.17 0.99 9.67
N LEU A 208 -1.41 1.42 8.67
CA LEU A 208 -1.90 2.32 7.63
C LEU A 208 -2.94 1.63 6.71
N ASP A 209 -2.76 0.35 6.37
CA ASP A 209 -3.79 -0.48 5.70
C ASP A 209 -5.12 -0.43 6.47
N SER A 210 -5.07 -0.64 7.79
CA SER A 210 -6.27 -0.61 8.64
C SER A 210 -6.94 0.77 8.63
N CYS A 211 -6.19 1.85 8.51
CA CYS A 211 -6.73 3.20 8.39
C CYS A 211 -7.47 3.39 7.06
N VAL A 212 -6.85 2.99 5.93
CA VAL A 212 -7.46 3.04 4.60
C VAL A 212 -8.74 2.21 4.53
N VAL A 213 -8.71 0.98 5.05
CA VAL A 213 -9.87 0.08 5.10
C VAL A 213 -11.02 0.66 5.92
N GLN A 214 -10.72 1.29 7.07
CA GLN A 214 -11.75 1.93 7.89
C GLN A 214 -12.45 3.07 7.15
N LEU A 215 -11.71 3.91 6.42
CA LEU A 215 -12.30 4.94 5.57
C LEU A 215 -13.14 4.33 4.44
N LYS A 216 -12.63 3.30 3.75
CA LYS A 216 -13.34 2.58 2.69
C LYS A 216 -14.70 2.07 3.18
N ASN A 217 -14.72 1.45 4.35
CA ASN A 217 -15.92 0.86 4.94
C ASN A 217 -16.95 1.91 5.40
N MET A 218 -16.54 3.17 5.57
CA MET A 218 -17.43 4.30 5.85
C MET A 218 -17.87 5.05 4.59
N GLY A 219 -17.44 4.63 3.39
CA GLY A 219 -17.69 5.37 2.15
C GLY A 219 -16.90 6.68 2.06
N ILE A 220 -15.71 6.72 2.68
CA ILE A 220 -14.84 7.89 2.69
C ILE A 220 -13.60 7.63 1.82
N GLU A 221 -13.37 8.53 0.88
CA GLU A 221 -12.16 8.58 0.06
C GLU A 221 -10.94 8.92 0.92
N ALA A 222 -9.92 8.08 0.84
CA ALA A 222 -8.64 8.19 1.51
C ALA A 222 -7.67 9.03 0.66
N ASP A 223 -7.61 10.33 0.94
CA ASP A 223 -6.70 11.28 0.32
C ASP A 223 -5.34 11.22 1.03
N ILE A 224 -4.49 10.31 0.57
CA ILE A 224 -3.23 9.97 1.23
C ILE A 224 -2.11 10.88 0.73
N ILE A 225 -1.49 11.59 1.67
CA ILE A 225 -0.40 12.52 1.42
C ILE A 225 0.93 11.79 1.58
N LEU A 226 1.66 11.63 0.47
CA LEU A 226 2.93 10.90 0.45
C LEU A 226 4.07 11.73 1.04
N PHE A 227 4.20 12.99 0.60
CA PHE A 227 5.29 13.89 0.98
C PHE A 227 4.78 15.16 1.67
N ARG A 228 5.58 15.72 2.58
CA ARG A 228 5.18 16.88 3.42
C ARG A 228 6.40 17.55 4.07
N PRO A 229 6.36 18.86 4.35
CA PRO A 229 7.45 19.59 5.02
C PRO A 229 7.38 19.53 6.56
N TYR A 230 6.50 18.70 7.13
CA TYR A 230 6.21 18.68 8.58
C TYR A 230 7.20 17.89 9.42
N ASP A 231 8.46 17.86 9.01
CA ASP A 231 9.53 17.09 9.64
C ASP A 231 10.72 18.01 9.93
N LYS A 232 11.02 18.94 9.01
CA LYS A 232 12.11 19.92 9.12
C LYS A 232 13.46 19.23 9.31
N GLY A 233 13.64 18.09 8.64
CA GLY A 233 14.85 17.28 8.71
C GLY A 233 15.13 16.68 10.10
N LYS A 234 14.11 16.52 10.96
CA LYS A 234 14.28 16.01 12.32
C LYS A 234 14.14 14.51 12.41
N TRP A 235 13.11 13.92 11.79
CA TRP A 235 13.16 12.51 11.41
C TRP A 235 13.98 12.34 10.13
N GLY A 236 13.90 13.31 9.21
CA GLY A 236 14.64 13.29 7.94
C GLY A 236 13.89 12.65 6.78
N PHE A 237 12.59 12.36 6.93
CA PHE A 237 11.75 11.82 5.85
C PHE A 237 11.40 12.88 4.79
N ASP A 238 11.47 14.17 5.13
CA ASP A 238 11.29 15.28 4.19
C ASP A 238 12.58 15.71 3.49
N THR A 239 13.73 15.20 3.92
CA THR A 239 15.05 15.48 3.34
C THR A 239 15.71 14.22 2.75
N ALA A 240 14.94 13.14 2.55
CA ALA A 240 15.44 11.93 1.92
C ALA A 240 15.75 12.18 0.43
N GLY A 241 16.81 11.54 -0.08
CA GLY A 241 17.20 11.66 -1.48
C GLY A 241 16.19 11.01 -2.44
N GLN A 242 16.22 11.43 -3.72
CA GLN A 242 15.20 11.04 -4.70
C GLN A 242 15.05 9.53 -4.90
N GLU A 243 16.13 8.75 -4.81
CA GLU A 243 16.04 7.28 -4.90
C GLU A 243 15.20 6.67 -3.77
N VAL A 244 15.30 7.23 -2.56
CA VAL A 244 14.49 6.81 -1.41
C VAL A 244 13.04 7.21 -1.63
N ASN A 245 12.80 8.43 -2.13
CA ASN A 245 11.45 8.92 -2.42
C ASN A 245 10.76 8.04 -3.49
N ARG A 246 11.47 7.71 -4.58
CA ARG A 246 10.99 6.76 -5.61
C ARG A 246 10.65 5.40 -5.02
N ARG A 247 11.55 4.84 -4.20
CA ARG A 247 11.35 3.53 -3.57
C ARG A 247 10.11 3.55 -2.66
N PHE A 248 9.96 4.61 -1.86
CA PHE A 248 8.81 4.79 -0.99
C PHE A 248 7.52 4.92 -1.81
N ALA A 249 7.48 5.79 -2.81
CA ALA A 249 6.31 5.98 -3.65
C ALA A 249 5.91 4.68 -4.38
N ARG A 250 6.87 3.93 -4.94
CA ARG A 250 6.62 2.63 -5.58
C ARG A 250 6.05 1.60 -4.60
N TYR A 251 6.60 1.55 -3.38
CA TYR A 251 6.07 0.68 -2.33
C TYR A 251 4.63 1.06 -1.92
N MET A 252 4.35 2.37 -1.85
CA MET A 252 3.00 2.86 -1.58
C MET A 252 2.02 2.50 -2.70
N VAL A 253 2.39 2.70 -3.96
CA VAL A 253 1.56 2.34 -5.13
C VAL A 253 1.27 0.84 -5.15
N ALA A 254 2.31 -0.02 -5.10
CA ALA A 254 2.15 -1.47 -5.10
C ALA A 254 1.27 -1.97 -3.94
N ARG A 255 1.33 -1.30 -2.78
CA ARG A 255 0.54 -1.67 -1.61
C ARG A 255 -0.90 -1.15 -1.64
N TYR A 256 -1.14 0.06 -2.14
CA TYR A 256 -2.43 0.74 -1.95
C TYR A 256 -3.24 1.01 -3.22
N ALA A 257 -2.66 0.92 -4.43
CA ALA A 257 -3.37 1.25 -5.67
C ALA A 257 -4.63 0.39 -5.93
N ALA A 258 -4.68 -0.83 -5.38
CA ALA A 258 -5.84 -1.71 -5.47
C ALA A 258 -7.01 -1.36 -4.53
N PHE A 259 -6.84 -0.38 -3.61
CA PHE A 259 -7.97 0.13 -2.83
C PHE A 259 -8.72 1.18 -3.65
N ARG A 260 -9.99 0.88 -3.98
CA ARG A 260 -10.86 1.78 -4.76
C ARG A 260 -11.02 3.20 -4.19
N ASN A 261 -10.82 3.38 -2.88
CA ASN A 261 -11.03 4.68 -2.22
C ASN A 261 -9.74 5.50 -2.09
N ILE A 262 -8.64 5.15 -2.76
CA ILE A 262 -7.37 5.89 -2.68
C ILE A 262 -7.36 7.07 -3.63
N TRP A 263 -6.96 8.22 -3.10
CA TRP A 263 -6.57 9.40 -3.88
C TRP A 263 -5.12 9.73 -3.53
N TRP A 264 -4.28 9.85 -4.55
CA TRP A 264 -2.88 10.21 -4.36
C TRP A 264 -2.73 11.72 -4.24
N SER A 265 -2.47 12.22 -3.03
CA SER A 265 -1.91 13.55 -2.84
C SER A 265 -0.40 13.41 -2.76
N LEU A 266 0.28 13.79 -3.84
CA LEU A 266 1.73 13.62 -3.88
C LEU A 266 2.39 14.37 -2.72
N ALA A 267 1.95 15.60 -2.45
CA ALA A 267 2.37 16.32 -1.27
C ALA A 267 1.30 17.26 -0.71
N ASN A 268 1.50 17.65 0.55
CA ASN A 268 0.94 18.89 1.06
C ASN A 268 2.04 19.93 1.20
N GLU A 269 1.77 21.16 0.75
CA GLU A 269 2.71 22.30 0.79
C GLU A 269 4.08 21.98 0.16
N ASN A 270 4.07 21.42 -1.05
CA ASN A 270 5.29 21.04 -1.80
C ASN A 270 6.30 22.19 -1.94
N SER A 271 5.83 23.43 -2.09
CA SER A 271 6.68 24.63 -2.18
C SER A 271 7.56 24.89 -0.95
N PHE A 272 7.24 24.28 0.20
CA PHE A 272 8.06 24.33 1.43
C PHE A 272 9.08 23.19 1.53
N MET A 273 9.01 22.17 0.66
CA MET A 273 9.99 21.09 0.63
C MET A 273 11.22 21.49 -0.20
N LYS A 274 12.15 22.20 0.43
CA LYS A 274 13.36 22.74 -0.24
C LYS A 274 14.38 21.69 -0.68
N SER A 275 14.20 20.44 -0.28
CA SER A 275 15.02 19.28 -0.65
C SER A 275 14.70 18.72 -2.04
N MET A 276 13.56 19.09 -2.64
CA MET A 276 13.12 18.61 -3.95
C MET A 276 12.84 19.79 -4.89
N ASN A 277 13.19 19.59 -6.17
CA ASN A 277 12.88 20.54 -7.25
C ASN A 277 11.69 20.04 -8.11
N ASP A 278 11.31 20.80 -9.14
CA ASP A 278 10.17 20.44 -9.99
C ASP A 278 10.39 19.16 -10.80
N GLU A 279 11.63 18.85 -11.20
CA GLU A 279 11.97 17.59 -11.90
C GLU A 279 11.81 16.37 -10.98
N ASP A 280 12.18 16.50 -9.71
CA ASP A 280 11.96 15.46 -8.69
C ASP A 280 10.45 15.20 -8.49
N TRP A 281 9.63 16.24 -8.52
CA TRP A 281 8.17 16.11 -8.43
C TRP A 281 7.58 15.47 -9.67
N ASP A 282 7.97 15.91 -10.87
CA ASP A 282 7.50 15.36 -12.15
C ASP A 282 7.79 13.87 -12.27
N ASP A 283 8.97 13.46 -11.82
CA ASP A 283 9.38 12.07 -11.77
C ASP A 283 8.48 11.23 -10.84
N LEU A 284 8.17 11.74 -9.65
CA LEU A 284 7.26 11.07 -8.73
C LEU A 284 5.81 11.06 -9.26
N PHE A 285 5.37 12.11 -9.97
CA PHE A 285 4.06 12.12 -10.64
C PHE A 285 3.93 11.02 -11.68
N LYS A 286 4.96 10.80 -12.50
CA LYS A 286 4.97 9.70 -13.49
C LYS A 286 4.89 8.32 -12.83
N LEU A 287 5.48 8.18 -11.64
CA LEU A 287 5.51 6.91 -10.92
C LEU A 287 4.13 6.53 -10.34
N VAL A 288 3.34 7.51 -9.88
CA VAL A 288 2.05 7.26 -9.21
C VAL A 288 0.85 7.19 -10.15
N GLN A 289 1.04 7.52 -11.44
CA GLN A 289 0.02 7.39 -12.50
C GLN A 289 -0.21 5.93 -12.89
#